data_AF-A0AAQ3L0C8-F1
#
_entry.id   AF-A0AAQ3L0C8-F1
#
_cell.length_a   1.000
_cell.length_b   1.000
_cell.length_c   1.000
_cell.angle_alpha   90.00
_cell.angle_beta   90.00
_cell.angle_gamma   90.00
#
_symmetry.space_group_name_H-M   'P 1'
#
loop_
_entity.id
_entity.type
_entity.pdbx_description
1 polymer ?
#
loop_
_entity_poly.entity_id
_entity_poly.type
_entity_poly.pdbx_seq_one_letter_code
_entity_poly.pdbx_strand_id
1 'polypeptide(L)'
;MTFKMKDKFDKYWGECNLLMTIASILDPRYKMQLVIFYFSKIYLIEFEAKRKIDVVKYAIYDLYNYYVEMHKSQQPSQTNMDNGSSNKTSLLEKNKTKNKSEFDMWAQSVECVTPSKSDLDVYLEEGRYISTSGESFDALQWWKANTLKFKILSKMAKDVLSIPVTTVASKSTFSAGGRVLDQYRSSLKPETVQALICTGDWLKHDYKIVNSTSSMMVNSTSLPQATTRS
;
A
#
# COMPACT_ATOMS: atom_id res chain seq x y z
N MET A 1 -0.65 -20.53 29.59
CA MET A 1 -0.38 -19.20 29.00
C MET A 1 -0.32 -19.24 27.47
N THR A 2 0.26 -20.30 26.88
CA THR A 2 0.42 -20.50 25.44
C THR A 2 -0.90 -20.55 24.64
N PHE A 3 -1.94 -21.23 25.15
CA PHE A 3 -3.25 -21.31 24.48
C PHE A 3 -3.92 -19.95 24.29
N LYS A 4 -3.92 -19.10 25.33
CA LYS A 4 -4.48 -17.73 25.24
C LYS A 4 -3.72 -16.82 24.26
N MET A 5 -2.44 -17.09 24.02
CA MET A 5 -1.66 -16.38 23.00
C MET A 5 -1.93 -16.92 21.60
N LYS A 6 -2.10 -18.23 21.46
CA LYS A 6 -2.51 -18.87 20.21
C LYS A 6 -3.88 -18.41 19.76
N ASP A 7 -4.89 -18.37 20.63
CA ASP A 7 -6.24 -17.91 20.27
C ASP A 7 -6.25 -16.46 19.76
N LYS A 8 -5.44 -15.59 20.37
CA LYS A 8 -5.27 -14.22 19.89
C LYS A 8 -4.59 -14.21 18.52
N PHE A 9 -3.52 -14.98 18.36
CA PHE A 9 -2.80 -15.08 17.10
C PHE A 9 -3.71 -15.58 15.96
N ASP A 10 -4.41 -16.69 16.16
CA ASP A 10 -5.27 -17.30 15.15
C ASP A 10 -6.41 -16.36 14.74
N LYS A 11 -6.98 -15.60 15.70
CA LYS A 11 -7.98 -14.58 15.41
C LYS A 11 -7.46 -13.48 14.47
N TYR A 12 -6.29 -12.91 14.77
CA TYR A 12 -5.71 -11.85 13.93
C TYR A 12 -5.21 -12.38 12.59
N TRP A 13 -4.60 -13.57 12.59
CA TRP A 13 -4.03 -14.16 11.40
C TRP A 13 -5.09 -14.64 10.40
N GLY A 14 -6.25 -15.10 10.88
CA GLY A 14 -7.37 -15.51 10.03
C GLY A 14 -7.94 -14.36 9.17
N GLU A 15 -8.11 -13.18 9.75
CA GLU A 15 -8.67 -12.00 9.07
C GLU A 15 -7.63 -11.28 8.20
N CYS A 16 -6.37 -11.20 8.65
CA CYS A 16 -5.32 -10.50 7.92
C CYS A 16 -4.71 -11.30 6.75
N ASN A 17 -4.98 -12.61 6.64
CA ASN A 17 -4.31 -13.46 5.65
C ASN A 17 -4.51 -12.99 4.20
N LEU A 18 -5.75 -12.65 3.82
CA LEU A 18 -6.03 -12.25 2.44
C LEU A 18 -5.39 -10.91 2.09
N LEU A 19 -5.51 -9.91 2.97
CA LEU A 19 -4.91 -8.60 2.78
C LEU A 19 -3.38 -8.69 2.69
N MET A 20 -2.75 -9.44 3.59
CA MET A 20 -1.30 -9.67 3.57
C MET A 20 -0.85 -10.41 2.31
N THR A 21 -1.67 -11.35 1.83
CA THR A 21 -1.40 -12.04 0.58
C THR A 21 -1.46 -11.09 -0.62
N ILE A 22 -2.49 -10.23 -0.70
CA ILE A 22 -2.61 -9.21 -1.75
C ILE A 22 -1.44 -8.22 -1.67
N ALA A 23 -1.09 -7.73 -0.48
CA ALA A 23 0.06 -6.85 -0.28
C ALA A 23 1.36 -7.51 -0.77
N SER A 24 1.54 -8.81 -0.52
CA SER A 24 2.70 -9.56 -0.99
C SER A 24 2.73 -9.70 -2.52
N ILE A 25 1.57 -9.82 -3.18
CA ILE A 25 1.48 -9.82 -4.64
C ILE A 25 1.85 -8.44 -5.20
N LEU A 26 1.44 -7.37 -4.53
CA LEU A 26 1.77 -5.99 -4.91
C LEU A 26 3.21 -5.60 -4.56
N ASP A 27 3.97 -6.45 -3.89
CA ASP A 27 5.43 -6.28 -3.79
C ASP A 27 6.09 -6.78 -5.10
N PRO A 28 6.79 -5.90 -5.84
CA PRO A 28 7.42 -6.24 -7.12
C PRO A 28 8.43 -7.38 -7.04
N ARG A 29 8.99 -7.67 -5.86
CA ARG A 29 9.98 -8.75 -5.65
C ARG A 29 9.36 -10.14 -5.59
N TYR A 30 8.08 -10.21 -5.23
CA TYR A 30 7.41 -11.44 -4.82
C TYR A 30 6.31 -11.85 -5.78
N LYS A 31 5.39 -10.93 -6.11
CA LYS A 31 4.28 -11.16 -7.04
C LYS A 31 3.51 -12.46 -6.71
N MET A 32 2.84 -13.05 -7.70
CA MET A 32 2.07 -14.28 -7.53
C MET A 32 2.95 -15.50 -7.21
N GLN A 33 4.23 -15.49 -7.60
CA GLN A 33 5.15 -16.61 -7.40
C GLN A 33 5.37 -16.92 -5.91
N LEU A 34 5.39 -15.88 -5.06
CA LEU A 34 5.49 -16.06 -3.61
C LEU A 34 4.28 -16.84 -3.06
N VAL A 35 3.07 -16.45 -3.47
CA VAL A 35 1.83 -17.09 -3.03
C VAL A 35 1.79 -18.54 -3.45
N ILE A 36 2.10 -18.81 -4.72
CA ILE A 36 2.18 -20.19 -5.24
C ILE A 36 3.17 -21.01 -4.42
N PHE A 37 4.38 -20.49 -4.20
CA PHE A 37 5.42 -21.19 -3.45
C PHE A 37 5.01 -21.51 -2.01
N TYR A 38 4.48 -20.53 -1.25
CA TYR A 38 4.12 -20.76 0.15
C TYR A 38 2.81 -21.54 0.30
N PHE A 39 1.82 -21.34 -0.57
CA PHE A 39 0.57 -22.09 -0.46
C PHE A 39 0.78 -23.56 -0.79
N SER A 40 1.66 -23.89 -1.73
CA SER A 40 2.08 -25.29 -1.96
C SER A 40 2.82 -25.93 -0.78
N LYS A 41 3.44 -25.13 0.10
CA LYS A 41 4.10 -25.62 1.32
C LYS A 41 3.18 -25.70 2.53
N ILE A 42 2.24 -24.76 2.65
CA ILE A 42 1.30 -24.68 3.77
C ILE A 42 0.17 -25.69 3.60
N TYR A 43 -0.39 -25.78 2.39
CA TYR A 43 -1.46 -26.71 2.06
C TYR A 43 -0.84 -27.95 1.41
N LEU A 44 -0.69 -29.01 2.20
CA LEU A 44 -0.11 -30.29 1.75
C LEU A 44 -0.95 -30.99 0.67
N ILE A 45 -2.22 -30.60 0.52
CA ILE A 45 -3.14 -31.11 -0.49
C ILE A 45 -3.16 -30.13 -1.66
N GLU A 46 -2.70 -30.58 -2.84
CA GLU A 46 -2.60 -29.73 -4.04
C GLU A 46 -3.93 -29.09 -4.44
N PHE A 47 -5.04 -29.84 -4.32
CA PHE A 47 -6.38 -29.31 -4.60
C PHE A 47 -6.74 -28.14 -3.69
N GLU A 48 -6.40 -28.22 -2.40
CA GLU A 48 -6.66 -27.14 -1.45
C GLU A 48 -5.78 -25.92 -1.71
N ALA A 49 -4.49 -26.14 -1.99
CA ALA A 49 -3.56 -25.08 -2.39
C ALA A 49 -4.07 -24.33 -3.61
N LYS A 50 -4.48 -25.06 -4.66
CA LYS A 50 -5.01 -24.48 -5.89
C LYS A 50 -6.28 -23.67 -5.64
N ARG A 51 -7.24 -24.21 -4.88
CA ARG A 51 -8.46 -23.49 -4.50
C ARG A 51 -8.14 -22.18 -3.77
N LYS A 52 -7.15 -22.18 -2.87
CA LYS A 52 -6.74 -20.97 -2.14
C LYS A 52 -6.05 -19.96 -3.06
N ILE A 53 -5.22 -20.41 -4.00
CA ILE A 53 -4.62 -19.54 -5.02
C ILE A 53 -5.69 -18.90 -5.90
N ASP A 54 -6.72 -19.67 -6.31
CA ASP A 54 -7.82 -19.17 -7.13
C ASP A 54 -8.65 -18.12 -6.38
N VAL A 55 -8.90 -18.31 -5.08
CA VAL A 55 -9.54 -17.29 -4.22
C VAL A 55 -8.71 -16.00 -4.17
N VAL A 56 -7.40 -16.11 -4.01
CA VAL A 56 -6.50 -14.94 -3.97
C VAL A 56 -6.46 -14.23 -5.32
N LYS A 57 -6.41 -14.98 -6.42
CA LYS A 57 -6.51 -14.43 -7.79
C LYS A 57 -7.81 -13.66 -7.95
N TYR A 58 -8.94 -14.29 -7.65
CA TYR A 58 -10.23 -13.63 -7.74
C TYR A 58 -10.26 -12.33 -6.92
N ALA A 59 -9.78 -12.36 -5.67
CA ALA A 59 -9.78 -11.20 -4.80
C ALA A 59 -8.93 -10.03 -5.33
N ILE A 60 -7.74 -10.28 -5.90
CA ILE A 60 -6.91 -9.19 -6.44
C ILE A 60 -7.50 -8.60 -7.72
N TYR A 61 -8.12 -9.43 -8.58
CA TYR A 61 -8.80 -8.93 -9.77
C TYR A 61 -10.07 -8.15 -9.43
N ASP A 62 -10.85 -8.63 -8.47
CA ASP A 62 -12.05 -7.94 -7.98
C ASP A 62 -11.69 -6.57 -7.39
N LEU A 63 -10.67 -6.53 -6.53
CA LEU A 63 -10.15 -5.27 -5.99
C LEU A 63 -9.65 -4.35 -7.10
N TYR A 64 -8.90 -4.86 -8.07
CA TYR A 64 -8.41 -4.04 -9.18
C TYR A 64 -9.57 -3.45 -10.02
N ASN A 65 -10.59 -4.25 -10.32
CA ASN A 65 -11.77 -3.80 -11.05
C ASN A 65 -12.51 -2.68 -10.32
N TYR A 66 -12.62 -2.76 -8.99
CA TYR A 66 -13.16 -1.66 -8.18
C TYR A 66 -12.38 -0.35 -8.40
N TYR A 67 -11.04 -0.39 -8.43
CA TYR A 67 -10.23 0.80 -8.72
C TYR A 67 -10.39 1.29 -10.17
N VAL A 68 -10.59 0.38 -11.14
CA VAL A 68 -10.87 0.74 -12.54
C VAL A 68 -12.18 1.50 -12.63
N GLU A 69 -13.24 1.04 -11.97
CA GLU A 69 -14.54 1.70 -11.95
C GLU A 69 -14.47 3.08 -11.29
N MET A 70 -13.84 3.17 -10.12
CA MET A 70 -13.60 4.44 -9.43
C MET A 70 -12.85 5.45 -10.30
N HIS A 71 -11.86 4.98 -11.07
CA HIS A 71 -11.10 5.85 -11.99
C HIS A 71 -11.95 6.37 -13.15
N LYS A 72 -12.87 5.55 -13.68
CA LYS A 72 -13.78 5.96 -14.76
C LYS A 72 -14.76 7.04 -14.29
N SER A 73 -15.29 6.93 -13.07
CA SER A 73 -16.23 7.90 -12.51
C SER A 73 -15.62 9.26 -12.19
N GLN A 74 -14.30 9.35 -11.99
CA GLN A 74 -13.60 10.60 -11.68
C GLN A 74 -13.10 11.37 -12.92
N GLN A 75 -13.17 10.79 -14.12
CA GLN A 75 -12.88 11.54 -15.33
C GLN A 75 -14.10 12.38 -15.73
N PRO A 76 -13.97 13.70 -15.91
CA PRO A 76 -15.03 14.48 -16.54
C PRO A 76 -15.26 13.91 -17.94
N SER A 77 -16.47 13.43 -18.18
CA SER A 77 -16.88 12.95 -19.48
C SER A 77 -16.76 14.11 -20.47
N GLN A 78 -15.78 14.04 -21.38
CA GLN A 78 -15.90 14.76 -22.65
C GLN A 78 -16.97 14.05 -23.48
N THR A 79 -18.23 14.29 -23.17
CA THR A 79 -19.32 13.99 -24.10
C THR A 79 -19.35 15.12 -25.12
N ASN A 80 -18.82 14.80 -26.30
CA ASN A 80 -19.01 15.53 -27.54
C ASN A 80 -20.50 15.85 -27.71
N MET A 81 -20.86 17.14 -27.70
CA MET A 81 -22.16 17.57 -28.19
C MET A 81 -22.18 17.38 -29.70
N ASP A 82 -23.15 16.60 -30.15
CA ASP A 82 -23.51 16.41 -31.55
C ASP A 82 -23.91 17.77 -32.14
N ASN A 83 -23.23 18.19 -33.20
CA ASN A 83 -23.33 19.53 -33.76
C ASN A 83 -24.46 19.60 -34.79
N GLY A 84 -25.67 19.90 -34.31
CA GLY A 84 -26.74 20.46 -35.12
C GLY A 84 -26.48 21.95 -35.39
N SER A 85 -26.26 22.29 -36.66
CA SER A 85 -25.99 23.64 -37.17
C SER A 85 -26.98 24.72 -36.69
N SER A 86 -26.48 25.83 -36.13
CA SER A 86 -26.77 27.20 -36.61
C SER A 86 -26.07 28.30 -35.79
N ASN A 87 -25.49 29.25 -36.54
CA ASN A 87 -24.78 30.47 -36.18
C ASN A 87 -25.22 31.23 -34.91
N LYS A 88 -24.25 31.72 -34.12
CA LYS A 88 -24.11 33.15 -33.74
C LYS A 88 -22.78 33.44 -33.01
N THR A 89 -22.37 34.69 -33.18
CA THR A 89 -21.09 35.34 -32.91
C THR A 89 -20.74 35.63 -31.44
N SER A 90 -19.44 35.54 -31.14
CA SER A 90 -18.61 36.51 -30.38
C SER A 90 -17.87 35.99 -29.13
N LEU A 91 -16.54 36.20 -29.20
CA LEU A 91 -15.59 36.61 -28.15
C LEU A 91 -15.19 35.64 -27.01
N LEU A 92 -14.05 34.99 -27.28
CA LEU A 92 -12.82 34.97 -26.46
C LEU A 92 -12.85 34.26 -25.09
N GLU A 93 -12.62 32.95 -25.10
CA GLU A 93 -11.87 32.28 -24.03
C GLU A 93 -10.75 31.40 -24.60
N LYS A 94 -9.55 31.61 -24.06
CA LYS A 94 -8.27 31.01 -24.47
C LYS A 94 -8.24 29.51 -24.17
N ASN A 95 -8.66 28.69 -25.12
CA ASN A 95 -8.31 27.27 -25.12
C ASN A 95 -6.93 27.10 -25.77
N LYS A 96 -5.92 26.78 -24.96
CA LYS A 96 -4.67 26.16 -25.42
C LYS A 96 -5.01 24.79 -26.01
N THR A 97 -5.48 24.76 -27.24
CA THR A 97 -5.47 23.55 -28.07
C THR A 97 -4.01 23.20 -28.30
N LYS A 98 -3.49 22.21 -27.57
CA LYS A 98 -2.23 21.58 -27.93
C LYS A 98 -2.40 21.06 -29.35
N ASN A 99 -1.74 21.69 -30.32
CA ASN A 99 -1.63 21.19 -31.68
C ASN A 99 -1.02 19.79 -31.60
N LYS A 100 -1.89 18.77 -31.70
CA LYS A 100 -1.49 17.38 -31.81
C LYS A 100 -0.85 17.23 -33.19
N SER A 101 0.37 16.73 -33.23
CA SER A 101 1.10 16.65 -34.51
C SER A 101 0.40 15.67 -35.45
N GLU A 102 0.58 15.85 -36.75
CA GLU A 102 0.11 14.88 -37.76
C GLU A 102 0.65 13.47 -37.48
N PHE A 103 1.89 13.41 -36.96
CA PHE A 103 2.49 12.19 -36.44
C PHE A 103 1.69 11.59 -35.27
N ASP A 104 1.23 12.39 -34.30
CA ASP A 104 0.42 11.89 -33.17
C ASP A 104 -0.97 11.40 -33.62
N MET A 105 -1.52 11.93 -34.72
CA MET A 105 -2.79 11.44 -35.30
C MET A 105 -2.57 10.14 -36.08
N TRP A 106 -1.50 10.07 -36.87
CA TRP A 106 -1.10 8.85 -37.57
C TRP A 106 -0.71 7.74 -36.60
N ALA A 107 0.14 8.03 -35.60
CA ALA A 107 0.53 7.11 -34.54
C ALA A 107 -0.71 6.59 -33.82
N GLN A 108 -1.68 7.44 -33.49
CA GLN A 108 -2.93 6.97 -32.87
C GLN A 108 -3.80 6.09 -33.79
N SER A 109 -3.68 6.24 -35.12
CA SER A 109 -4.36 5.37 -36.10
C SER A 109 -3.66 4.02 -36.30
N VAL A 110 -2.34 3.96 -36.16
CA VAL A 110 -1.51 2.74 -36.29
C VAL A 110 -1.40 1.98 -34.97
N GLU A 111 -1.30 2.70 -33.85
CA GLU A 111 -1.24 2.20 -32.48
C GLU A 111 -2.65 2.03 -31.87
N CYS A 112 -3.72 2.11 -32.66
CA CYS A 112 -5.09 1.81 -32.23
C CYS A 112 -5.27 0.30 -32.01
N VAL A 113 -4.39 -0.28 -31.21
CA VAL A 113 -4.61 -1.51 -30.49
C VAL A 113 -4.80 -1.04 -29.05
N THR A 114 -6.05 -0.93 -28.62
CA THR A 114 -6.36 -0.84 -27.18
C THR A 114 -5.48 -1.84 -26.44
N PRO A 115 -4.80 -1.48 -25.33
CA PRO A 115 -3.98 -2.43 -24.62
C PRO A 115 -4.84 -3.65 -24.30
N SER A 116 -4.52 -4.79 -24.90
CA SER A 116 -5.30 -6.02 -24.80
C SER A 116 -5.24 -6.63 -23.39
N LYS A 117 -4.39 -6.07 -22.53
CA LYS A 117 -4.09 -6.52 -21.18
C LYS A 117 -4.26 -5.38 -20.19
N SER A 118 -4.78 -5.70 -19.01
CA SER A 118 -4.90 -4.72 -17.92
C SER A 118 -3.53 -4.42 -17.29
N ASP A 119 -3.40 -3.29 -16.57
CA ASP A 119 -2.18 -2.96 -15.80
C ASP A 119 -1.75 -4.12 -14.89
N LEU A 120 -2.73 -4.80 -14.28
CA LEU A 120 -2.52 -5.95 -13.40
C LEU A 120 -1.95 -7.14 -14.18
N ASP A 121 -2.48 -7.46 -15.36
CA ASP A 121 -1.99 -8.57 -16.18
C ASP A 121 -0.55 -8.32 -16.61
N VAL A 122 -0.25 -7.11 -17.12
CA VAL A 122 1.10 -6.72 -17.52
C VAL A 122 2.06 -6.83 -16.32
N TYR A 123 1.66 -6.36 -15.15
CA TYR A 123 2.46 -6.47 -13.93
C TYR A 123 2.72 -7.93 -13.53
N LEU A 124 1.71 -8.81 -13.59
CA LEU A 124 1.86 -10.21 -13.20
C LEU A 124 2.68 -11.03 -14.21
N GLU A 125 2.63 -10.67 -15.49
CA GLU A 125 3.45 -11.29 -16.54
C GLU A 125 4.92 -10.86 -16.49
N GLU A 126 5.18 -9.62 -16.06
CA GLU A 126 6.55 -9.13 -15.92
C GLU A 126 7.35 -9.92 -14.87
N GLY A 127 8.65 -10.08 -15.14
CA GLY A 127 9.59 -10.66 -14.19
C GLY A 127 9.53 -9.96 -12.82
N ARG A 128 9.86 -10.71 -11.77
CA ARG A 128 10.00 -10.14 -10.42
C ARG A 128 11.20 -9.21 -10.40
N TYR A 129 11.10 -8.14 -9.61
CA TYR A 129 12.24 -7.29 -9.33
C TYR A 129 13.28 -8.07 -8.53
N ILE A 130 14.49 -8.20 -9.09
CA ILE A 130 15.63 -8.85 -8.42
C ILE A 130 16.53 -7.72 -7.94
N SER A 131 16.55 -7.50 -6.63
CA SER A 131 17.47 -6.53 -6.02
C SER A 131 18.88 -7.09 -6.02
N THR A 132 19.88 -6.24 -6.32
CA THR A 132 21.28 -6.57 -6.08
C THR A 132 21.50 -6.70 -4.56
N SER A 133 22.26 -7.72 -4.14
CA SER A 133 22.47 -8.04 -2.72
C SER A 133 23.06 -6.85 -1.96
N GLY A 134 22.32 -6.33 -0.96
CA GLY A 134 22.80 -5.30 -0.03
C GLY A 134 22.01 -3.99 -0.03
N GLU A 135 21.13 -3.76 -1.00
CA GLU A 135 20.33 -2.52 -1.08
C GLU A 135 18.98 -2.66 -0.35
N SER A 136 18.58 -1.60 0.37
CA SER A 136 17.24 -1.50 0.95
C SER A 136 16.23 -1.20 -0.15
N PHE A 137 15.25 -2.09 -0.36
CA PHE A 137 14.19 -1.89 -1.34
C PHE A 137 12.97 -1.23 -0.71
N ASP A 138 12.55 -0.10 -1.27
CA ASP A 138 11.30 0.59 -0.91
C ASP A 138 10.24 0.35 -1.99
N ALA A 139 9.25 -0.49 -1.66
CA ALA A 139 8.16 -0.84 -2.57
C ALA A 139 7.30 0.38 -2.95
N LEU A 140 7.07 1.33 -2.03
CA LEU A 140 6.27 2.53 -2.31
C LEU A 140 7.00 3.46 -3.27
N GLN A 141 8.33 3.61 -3.13
CA GLN A 141 9.12 4.36 -4.11
C GLN A 141 9.13 3.68 -5.48
N TRP A 142 9.19 2.35 -5.53
CA TRP A 142 9.08 1.62 -6.79
C TRP A 142 7.74 1.89 -7.49
N TRP A 143 6.63 1.82 -6.75
CA TRP A 143 5.30 2.13 -7.29
C TRP A 143 5.16 3.60 -7.74
N LYS A 144 5.77 4.52 -6.99
CA LYS A 144 5.84 5.94 -7.37
C LYS A 144 6.60 6.14 -8.70
N ALA A 145 7.71 5.44 -8.89
CA ALA A 145 8.48 5.50 -10.13
C ALA A 145 7.74 4.86 -11.33
N ASN A 146 6.90 3.85 -11.08
CA ASN A 146 6.19 3.10 -12.13
C ASN A 146 4.73 3.56 -12.36
N THR A 147 4.33 4.70 -11.80
CA THR A 147 2.94 5.20 -11.90
C THR A 147 2.51 5.50 -13.34
N LEU A 148 3.42 5.90 -14.23
CA LEU A 148 3.08 6.15 -15.64
C LEU A 148 2.72 4.87 -16.40
N LYS A 149 3.38 3.76 -16.03
CA LYS A 149 3.20 2.45 -16.64
C LYS A 149 1.98 1.72 -16.05
N PHE A 150 1.80 1.82 -14.73
CA PHE A 150 0.76 1.13 -13.99
C PHE A 150 -0.15 2.14 -13.29
N LYS A 151 -0.97 2.86 -14.05
CA LYS A 151 -1.70 4.04 -13.56
C LYS A 151 -2.70 3.70 -12.46
N ILE A 152 -3.49 2.64 -12.67
CA ILE A 152 -4.55 2.24 -11.74
C ILE A 152 -3.95 1.37 -10.65
N LEU A 153 -3.08 0.44 -11.04
CA LEU A 153 -2.46 -0.50 -10.12
C LEU A 153 -1.53 0.19 -9.10
N SER A 154 -0.81 1.26 -9.48
CA SER A 154 0.03 2.02 -8.52
C SER A 154 -0.80 2.72 -7.44
N LYS A 155 -2.02 3.16 -7.76
CA LYS A 155 -2.95 3.75 -6.76
C LYS A 155 -3.37 2.68 -5.75
N MET A 156 -3.82 1.53 -6.26
CA MET A 156 -4.19 0.38 -5.43
C MET A 156 -3.02 -0.09 -4.55
N ALA A 157 -1.82 -0.21 -5.12
CA ALA A 157 -0.63 -0.64 -4.39
C ALA A 157 -0.23 0.35 -3.29
N LYS A 158 -0.29 1.66 -3.57
CA LYS A 158 -0.04 2.68 -2.54
C LYS A 158 -1.01 2.51 -1.36
N ASP A 159 -2.29 2.36 -1.64
CA ASP A 159 -3.32 2.29 -0.58
C ASP A 159 -3.19 0.99 0.23
N VAL A 160 -2.97 -0.15 -0.43
CA VAL A 160 -2.81 -1.46 0.25
C VAL A 160 -1.51 -1.53 1.06
N LEU A 161 -0.37 -1.12 0.48
CA LEU A 161 0.94 -1.22 1.13
C LEU A 161 1.13 -0.20 2.27
N SER A 162 0.31 0.85 2.31
CA SER A 162 0.32 1.84 3.41
C SER A 162 -0.43 1.36 4.65
N ILE A 163 -1.15 0.24 4.58
CA ILE A 163 -1.90 -0.29 5.73
C ILE A 163 -0.91 -0.87 6.75
N PRO A 164 -0.89 -0.37 8.00
CA PRO A 164 -0.02 -0.91 9.03
C PRO A 164 -0.45 -2.34 9.39
N VAL A 165 0.48 -3.28 9.32
CA VAL A 165 0.24 -4.72 9.60
C VAL A 165 -0.10 -4.98 11.07
N THR A 166 0.30 -4.09 11.98
CA THR A 166 0.05 -4.29 13.42
C THR A 166 -0.58 -3.07 14.08
N THR A 167 -1.53 -3.34 14.98
CA THR A 167 -2.08 -2.36 15.93
C THR A 167 -1.09 -1.98 17.03
N VAL A 168 0.12 -2.57 17.05
CA VAL A 168 1.14 -2.24 18.05
C VAL A 168 1.61 -0.80 17.89
N ALA A 169 1.60 -0.24 16.67
CA ALA A 169 1.86 1.18 16.45
C ALA A 169 0.85 2.07 17.20
N SER A 170 -0.46 1.79 17.13
CA SER A 170 -1.46 2.56 17.88
C SER A 170 -1.37 2.34 19.39
N LYS A 171 -0.96 1.15 19.86
CA LYS A 171 -0.68 0.90 21.28
C LYS A 171 0.60 1.61 21.77
N SER A 172 1.61 1.77 20.92
CA SER A 172 2.81 2.56 21.21
C SER A 172 2.46 4.04 21.28
N THR A 173 1.69 4.57 20.32
CA THR A 173 1.17 5.95 20.35
C THR A 173 0.29 6.18 21.58
N PHE A 174 -0.55 5.23 21.98
CA PHE A 174 -1.36 5.32 23.20
C PHE A 174 -0.51 5.23 24.48
N SER A 175 0.52 4.39 24.49
CA SER A 175 1.47 4.28 25.61
C SER A 175 2.33 5.54 25.77
N ALA A 176 2.73 6.16 24.65
CA ALA A 176 3.34 7.48 24.64
C ALA A 176 2.35 8.56 25.10
N GLY A 177 1.09 8.47 24.66
CA GLY A 177 -0.01 9.31 25.14
C GLY A 177 -0.21 9.25 26.65
N GLY A 178 -0.07 8.07 27.27
CA GLY A 178 -0.09 7.89 28.72
C GLY A 178 1.06 8.58 29.47
N ARG A 179 2.18 8.91 28.80
CA ARG A 179 3.27 9.75 29.36
C ARG A 179 3.06 11.24 29.13
N VAL A 180 2.25 11.61 28.12
CA VAL A 180 1.87 13.00 27.84
C VAL A 180 0.66 13.43 28.71
N LEU A 181 -0.16 12.46 29.10
CA LEU A 181 -1.30 12.61 30.01
C LEU A 181 -0.90 12.19 31.43
N ASP A 182 -0.14 13.03 32.12
CA ASP A 182 0.06 12.89 33.56
C ASP A 182 -1.27 13.14 34.32
N GLN A 183 -1.38 12.69 35.58
CA GLN A 183 -2.55 12.84 36.45
C GLN A 183 -2.97 14.32 36.63
N TYR A 184 -2.05 15.25 36.38
CA TYR A 184 -2.26 16.71 36.34
C TYR A 184 -2.85 17.27 35.03
N ARG A 185 -2.84 16.50 33.93
CA ARG A 185 -3.34 16.91 32.59
C ARG A 185 -4.60 16.16 32.15
N SER A 186 -5.21 15.38 33.05
CA SER A 186 -6.45 14.63 32.82
C SER A 186 -7.70 15.51 32.62
N SER A 187 -7.57 16.84 32.75
CA SER A 187 -8.67 17.81 32.55
C SER A 187 -8.83 18.29 31.10
N LEU A 188 -7.95 17.88 30.18
CA LEU A 188 -8.07 18.28 28.77
C LEU A 188 -9.19 17.53 28.07
N LYS A 189 -9.94 18.25 27.21
CA LYS A 189 -10.95 17.62 26.35
C LYS A 189 -10.28 16.67 25.34
N PRO A 190 -10.91 15.54 24.98
CA PRO A 190 -10.35 14.57 24.02
C PRO A 190 -9.89 15.20 22.70
N GLU A 191 -10.60 16.22 22.21
CA GLU A 191 -10.27 16.93 20.98
C GLU A 191 -8.94 17.71 21.10
N THR A 192 -8.69 18.32 22.26
CA THR A 192 -7.44 19.05 22.52
C THR A 192 -6.26 18.09 22.64
N VAL A 193 -6.47 16.93 23.27
CA VAL A 193 -5.45 15.88 23.37
C VAL A 193 -5.10 15.33 22.00
N GLN A 194 -6.11 15.04 21.16
CA GLN A 194 -5.91 14.61 19.79
C GLN A 194 -5.12 15.65 18.99
N ALA A 195 -5.51 16.93 19.06
CA ALA A 195 -4.79 18.01 18.38
C ALA A 195 -3.32 18.09 18.80
N LEU A 196 -3.02 17.96 20.11
CA LEU A 196 -1.65 17.99 20.62
C LEU A 196 -0.81 16.78 20.16
N ILE A 197 -1.39 15.58 20.16
CA ILE A 197 -0.69 14.38 19.69
C ILE A 197 -0.44 14.47 18.17
N CYS A 198 -1.46 14.82 17.38
CA CYS A 198 -1.33 14.96 15.92
C CYS A 198 -0.32 16.03 15.54
N THR A 199 -0.38 17.22 16.15
CA THR A 199 0.59 18.30 15.88
C THR A 199 2.00 17.91 16.31
N GLY A 200 2.15 17.25 17.46
CA GLY A 200 3.45 16.73 17.90
C GLY A 200 4.06 15.71 16.93
N ASP A 201 3.25 14.81 16.38
CA ASP A 201 3.72 13.81 15.41
C ASP A 201 4.04 14.44 14.04
N TRP A 202 3.24 15.39 13.57
CA TRP A 202 3.52 16.13 12.33
C TRP A 202 4.82 16.95 12.43
N LEU A 203 5.03 17.67 13.54
CA LEU A 203 6.27 18.42 13.77
C LEU A 203 7.48 17.47 13.78
N LYS A 204 7.40 16.31 14.42
CA LYS A 204 8.52 15.34 14.41
C LYS A 204 8.84 14.83 13.01
N HIS A 205 7.81 14.58 12.19
CA HIS A 205 7.97 14.11 10.82
C HIS A 205 8.63 15.19 9.94
N ASP A 206 8.18 16.44 10.03
CA ASP A 206 8.68 17.54 9.21
C ASP A 206 10.09 17.99 9.61
N TYR A 207 10.43 17.92 10.90
CA TYR A 207 11.73 18.33 11.44
C TYR A 207 12.73 17.19 11.65
N LYS A 208 12.39 15.93 11.30
CA LYS A 208 13.22 14.72 11.50
C LYS A 208 13.85 14.64 12.91
N ILE A 209 13.13 15.07 13.94
CA ILE A 209 13.64 15.07 15.32
C ILE A 209 13.63 13.62 15.83
N VAL A 210 14.76 12.94 15.68
CA VAL A 210 14.99 11.61 16.26
C VAL A 210 15.29 11.79 17.74
N ASN A 211 14.32 11.48 18.60
CA ASN A 211 14.62 11.29 20.02
C ASN A 211 15.35 9.95 20.17
N SER A 212 16.64 10.00 20.52
CA SER A 212 17.54 8.86 20.80
C SER A 212 17.12 7.94 21.96
N THR A 213 15.85 7.89 22.35
CA THR A 213 15.42 7.17 23.56
C THR A 213 15.03 5.71 23.33
N SER A 214 15.23 5.14 22.14
CA SER A 214 15.04 3.70 21.91
C SER A 214 16.33 2.86 22.06
N SER A 215 17.47 3.48 22.38
CA SER A 215 18.78 2.81 22.51
C SER A 215 19.13 2.37 23.95
N MET A 216 18.24 2.51 24.94
CA MET A 216 18.54 2.18 26.34
C MET A 216 17.64 1.08 26.94
N MET A 217 17.23 0.10 26.14
CA MET A 217 16.62 -1.14 26.65
C MET A 217 17.36 -2.41 26.20
N VAL A 218 18.65 -2.30 25.90
CA VAL A 218 19.55 -3.45 25.75
C VAL A 218 20.81 -3.16 26.55
N ASN A 219 20.78 -3.51 27.84
CA ASN A 219 21.94 -3.95 28.65
C ASN A 219 21.58 -3.90 30.14
N SER A 220 20.87 -4.92 30.63
CA SER A 220 20.91 -5.29 32.05
C SER A 220 20.43 -6.72 32.22
N THR A 221 21.25 -7.67 31.76
CA THR A 221 21.25 -9.04 32.29
C THR A 221 22.69 -9.51 32.41
N SER A 222 23.39 -9.01 33.43
CA SER A 222 24.62 -9.65 33.91
C SER A 222 24.24 -10.95 34.60
N LEU A 223 24.65 -12.08 34.02
CA LEU A 223 24.70 -13.36 34.73
C LEU A 223 25.71 -13.27 35.88
N PRO A 224 25.42 -13.79 37.09
CA PRO A 224 26.45 -14.03 38.07
C PRO A 224 27.25 -15.29 37.69
N GLN A 225 28.56 -15.14 37.50
CA GLN A 225 29.51 -16.24 37.49
C GLN A 225 29.57 -16.85 38.90
N ALA A 226 29.13 -18.09 39.05
CA ALA A 226 29.42 -18.90 40.22
C ALA A 226 30.91 -19.27 40.22
N THR A 227 31.65 -18.74 41.19
CA THR A 227 33.02 -19.12 41.50
C THR A 227 32.98 -20.30 42.46
N THR A 228 33.30 -21.50 41.99
CA THR A 228 33.71 -22.62 42.87
C THR A 228 35.23 -22.69 42.85
N ARG A 229 35.84 -22.36 43.99
CA ARG A 229 37.27 -22.50 44.23
C ARG A 229 37.43 -23.45 45.42
N SER A 230 38.17 -24.54 45.14
CA SER A 230 38.86 -25.48 46.04
C SER A 230 38.01 -26.33 46.98
#